data_AF-A0A2V7LHZ9-F1
#
_entry.id   AF-A0A2V7LHZ9-F1
#
_cell.length_a   1.000
_cell.length_b   1.000
_cell.length_c   1.000
_cell.angle_alpha   90.00
_cell.angle_beta   90.00
_cell.angle_gamma   90.00
#
_symmetry.space_group_name_H-M   'P 1'
#
loop_
_entity.id
_entity.type
_entity.pdbx_description
1 polymer ?
#
loop_
_entity_poly.entity_id
_entity_poly.type
_entity_poly.pdbx_seq_one_letter_code
_entity_poly.pdbx_strand_id
1 'polypeptide(L)'
;MTFRFTTAGESHGRGLVALLEGIPAGLPLAAERVNTELKRRMGGYGRGARMKIEADQIEWLAGVRAGETLGSPIAMLVWNRDWEHWQDVMAPEADASGAGERRRQVTRPRPGHA
;
A
#
# COMPACT_ATOMS: atom_id res chain seq x y z
N MET A 1 -21.18 10.46 12.90
CA MET A 1 -19.94 10.32 12.09
C MET A 1 -20.23 9.35 10.95
N THR A 2 -19.84 9.69 9.73
CA THR A 2 -20.00 8.80 8.56
C THR A 2 -18.72 8.00 8.37
N PHE A 3 -18.84 6.69 8.15
CA PHE A 3 -17.69 5.85 7.82
C PHE A 3 -17.15 6.21 6.44
N ARG A 4 -15.83 6.41 6.33
CA ARG A 4 -15.12 6.67 5.08
C ARG A 4 -13.78 5.95 5.08
N PHE A 5 -13.33 5.53 3.91
CA PHE A 5 -11.93 5.14 3.71
C PHE A 5 -11.36 5.75 2.44
N THR A 6 -10.05 5.90 2.40
CA THR A 6 -9.30 6.39 1.24
C THR A 6 -7.98 5.64 1.16
N THR A 7 -7.54 5.34 -0.06
CA THR A 7 -6.27 4.66 -0.32
C THR A 7 -5.36 5.55 -1.14
N ALA A 8 -4.05 5.47 -0.90
CA ALA A 8 -3.03 6.16 -1.68
C ALA A 8 -1.84 5.24 -1.96
N GLY A 9 -1.10 5.54 -3.01
CA GLY A 9 0.13 4.85 -3.38
C GLY A 9 0.07 4.16 -4.75
N GLU A 10 1.24 4.00 -5.33
CA GLU A 10 1.44 3.45 -6.67
C GLU A 10 1.91 2.00 -6.59
N SER A 11 1.59 1.24 -7.65
CA SER A 11 1.96 -0.17 -7.76
C SER A 11 3.46 -0.42 -7.56
N HIS A 12 4.33 0.49 -7.98
CA HIS A 12 5.79 0.38 -7.76
C HIS A 12 6.37 1.53 -6.93
N GLY A 13 5.50 2.27 -6.22
CA GLY A 13 5.94 3.32 -5.29
C GLY A 13 6.52 2.72 -4.01
N ARG A 14 6.87 3.57 -3.04
CA ARG A 14 7.51 3.13 -1.79
C ARG A 14 6.59 2.26 -0.91
N GLY A 15 5.29 2.55 -0.92
CA GLY A 15 4.30 1.81 -0.16
C GLY A 15 2.89 2.31 -0.45
N LEU A 16 1.91 1.64 0.15
CA LEU A 16 0.49 1.92 0.03
C LEU A 16 -0.06 2.37 1.38
N VAL A 17 -0.90 3.39 1.38
CA VAL A 17 -1.56 3.91 2.58
C VAL A 17 -3.06 3.65 2.49
N ALA A 18 -3.64 3.22 3.61
CA ALA A 18 -5.08 3.19 3.81
C ALA A 18 -5.45 4.06 5.02
N LEU A 19 -6.33 5.02 4.81
CA LEU A 19 -6.88 5.92 5.81
C LEU A 19 -8.35 5.56 6.05
N LEU A 20 -8.74 5.30 7.29
CA LEU A 20 -10.12 5.01 7.68
C LEU A 20 -10.59 6.04 8.72
N GLU A 21 -11.80 6.54 8.54
CA GLU A 21 -12.41 7.57 9.40
C GLU A 21 -13.83 7.18 9.81
N GLY A 22 -14.29 7.72 10.94
CA GLY A 22 -15.62 7.44 11.48
C GLY A 22 -15.73 6.09 12.20
N ILE A 23 -14.60 5.49 12.57
CA ILE A 23 -14.55 4.28 13.38
C ILE A 23 -14.74 4.66 14.86
N PRO A 24 -15.66 4.04 15.61
CA PRO A 24 -15.79 4.26 17.06
C PRO A 24 -14.51 3.90 17.84
N ALA A 25 -14.31 4.54 18.99
CA ALA A 25 -13.24 4.16 19.92
C ALA A 25 -13.58 2.85 20.66
N GLY A 26 -12.56 2.14 21.14
CA GLY A 26 -12.69 0.93 21.96
C GLY A 26 -12.98 -0.36 21.18
N LEU A 27 -12.85 -0.35 19.85
CA LEU A 27 -12.96 -1.57 19.06
C LEU A 27 -11.64 -2.34 19.05
N PRO A 28 -11.63 -3.65 19.38
CA PRO A 28 -10.43 -4.46 19.29
C PRO A 28 -9.93 -4.57 17.85
N LEU A 29 -8.68 -4.19 17.62
CA LEU A 29 -8.03 -4.22 16.32
C LEU A 29 -6.55 -4.54 16.46
N ALA A 30 -6.16 -5.68 15.89
CA ALA A 30 -4.79 -6.19 15.89
C ALA A 30 -4.24 -6.24 14.46
N ALA A 31 -2.92 -6.04 14.30
CA ALA A 31 -2.28 -6.04 12.98
C ALA A 31 -2.44 -7.39 12.28
N GLU A 32 -2.39 -8.48 13.04
CA GLU A 32 -2.48 -9.86 12.59
C GLU A 32 -3.79 -10.14 11.86
N ARG A 33 -4.87 -9.49 12.28
CA ARG A 33 -6.19 -9.65 11.64
C ARG A 33 -6.16 -9.09 10.21
N VAL A 34 -5.51 -7.93 10.02
CA VAL A 34 -5.35 -7.33 8.69
C VAL A 34 -4.33 -8.12 7.86
N ASN A 35 -3.21 -8.52 8.47
CA ASN A 35 -2.16 -9.30 7.80
C ASN A 35 -2.66 -10.66 7.31
N THR A 36 -3.63 -11.27 7.99
CA THR A 36 -4.30 -12.49 7.53
C THR A 36 -5.05 -12.25 6.22
N GLU A 37 -5.78 -11.14 6.11
CA GLU A 37 -6.49 -10.77 4.88
C GLU A 37 -5.53 -10.43 3.74
N LEU A 38 -4.43 -9.74 4.04
CA LEU A 38 -3.36 -9.50 3.05
C LEU A 38 -2.74 -10.81 2.54
N LYS A 39 -2.45 -11.75 3.43
CA LYS A 39 -1.93 -13.07 3.05
C LYS A 39 -2.93 -13.85 2.19
N ARG A 40 -4.22 -13.79 2.50
CA ARG A 40 -5.28 -14.39 1.67
C ARG A 40 -5.31 -13.79 0.27
N ARG A 41 -5.15 -12.46 0.14
CA ARG A 41 -5.10 -11.74 -1.15
C ARG A 41 -3.97 -12.23 -2.05
N MET A 42 -2.81 -12.52 -1.47
CA MET A 42 -1.62 -12.95 -2.21
C MET A 42 -1.72 -14.39 -2.74
N GLY A 43 -2.61 -15.21 -2.19
CA GLY A 43 -2.82 -16.60 -2.59
C GLY A 43 -3.69 -16.77 -3.85
N GLY A 44 -3.79 -18.03 -4.30
CA GLY A 44 -4.63 -18.46 -5.42
C GLY A 44 -3.84 -18.96 -6.64
N TYR A 45 -4.35 -20.00 -7.29
CA TYR A 45 -3.76 -20.52 -8.52
C TYR A 45 -3.78 -19.45 -9.63
N GLY A 46 -2.70 -19.35 -10.40
CA GLY A 46 -2.57 -18.35 -11.48
C GLY A 46 -2.13 -16.95 -11.03
N ARG A 47 -1.82 -16.73 -9.75
CA ARG A 47 -1.25 -15.46 -9.29
C ARG A 47 0.18 -15.25 -9.84
N GLY A 48 0.47 -14.01 -10.20
CA GLY A 48 1.73 -13.62 -10.83
C GLY A 48 2.94 -13.69 -9.89
N ALA A 49 4.14 -13.64 -10.50
CA ALA A 49 5.41 -13.78 -9.79
C ALA A 49 5.65 -12.73 -8.70
N ARG A 50 5.05 -11.54 -8.80
CA ARG A 50 5.17 -10.48 -7.79
C ARG A 50 4.72 -10.92 -6.40
N MET A 51 3.66 -11.73 -6.31
CA MET A 51 3.16 -12.24 -5.03
C MET A 51 4.12 -13.26 -4.37
N LYS A 52 5.18 -13.70 -5.08
CA LYS A 52 6.27 -14.52 -4.52
C LYS A 52 7.36 -13.66 -3.85
N ILE A 53 7.43 -12.38 -4.18
CA ILE A 53 8.46 -11.43 -3.71
C ILE A 53 7.91 -10.63 -2.53
N GLU A 54 6.69 -10.13 -2.66
CA GLU A 54 6.02 -9.37 -1.61
C GLU A 54 5.73 -10.24 -0.39
N ALA A 55 5.73 -9.63 0.80
CA ALA A 55 5.07 -10.20 1.97
C ALA A 55 4.41 -9.06 2.73
N ASP A 56 3.23 -8.70 2.23
CA ASP A 56 2.47 -7.55 2.69
C ASP A 56 2.13 -7.70 4.17
N GLN A 57 2.55 -6.72 4.95
CA GLN A 57 2.17 -6.55 6.34
C GLN A 57 1.86 -5.07 6.57
N ILE A 58 0.89 -4.80 7.44
CA ILE A 58 0.58 -3.44 7.84
C ILE A 58 1.49 -2.95 8.96
N GLU A 59 1.79 -1.66 8.90
CA GLU A 59 2.30 -0.85 9.98
C GLU A 59 1.22 0.15 10.40
N TRP A 60 0.95 0.24 11.70
CA TRP A 60 0.03 1.24 12.25
C TRP A 60 0.75 2.59 12.34
N LEU A 61 0.23 3.61 11.66
CA LEU A 61 0.74 4.98 11.79
C LEU A 61 -0.10 5.84 12.74
N ALA A 62 -1.41 5.57 12.84
CA ALA A 62 -2.33 6.32 13.69
C ALA A 62 -3.61 5.54 14.03
N GLY A 63 -4.34 6.01 15.05
CA GLY A 63 -5.73 5.61 15.33
C GLY A 63 -5.93 4.31 16.10
N VAL A 64 -4.86 3.58 16.41
CA VAL A 64 -4.88 2.36 17.22
C VAL A 64 -3.85 2.48 18.33
N ARG A 65 -4.23 2.09 19.55
CA ARG A 65 -3.33 2.02 20.71
C ARG A 65 -3.74 0.85 21.59
N ALA A 66 -2.74 0.10 22.07
CA ALA A 66 -2.97 -1.04 22.96
C ALA A 66 -3.98 -2.08 22.41
N GLY A 67 -4.03 -2.24 21.09
CA GLY A 67 -4.94 -3.19 20.43
C GLY A 67 -6.38 -2.69 20.27
N GLU A 68 -6.64 -1.39 20.51
CA GLU A 68 -7.98 -0.81 20.39
C GLU A 68 -7.97 0.47 19.54
N THR A 69 -9.09 0.74 18.87
CA THR A 69 -9.30 1.98 18.10
C THR A 69 -9.49 3.18 19.03
N LEU A 70 -8.99 4.34 18.61
CA LEU A 70 -9.06 5.57 19.41
C LEU A 70 -10.23 6.49 19.05
N GLY A 71 -11.00 6.19 18.00
CA GLY A 71 -12.01 7.09 17.44
C GLY A 71 -11.46 8.16 16.48
N SER A 72 -10.15 8.42 16.55
CA SER A 72 -9.42 9.22 15.55
C SER A 72 -9.22 8.44 14.24
N PRO A 73 -8.84 9.12 13.13
CA PRO A 73 -8.51 8.42 11.89
C PRO A 73 -7.46 7.33 12.10
N ILE A 74 -7.68 6.18 11.46
CA ILE A 74 -6.76 5.05 11.45
C ILE A 74 -5.95 5.12 10.16
N ALA A 75 -4.63 5.12 10.29
CA ALA A 75 -3.71 5.10 9.16
C ALA A 75 -2.89 3.80 9.18
N MET A 76 -2.96 3.06 8.08
CA MET A 76 -2.18 1.84 7.84
C MET A 76 -1.24 2.05 6.67
N LEU A 77 -0.01 1.56 6.79
CA LEU A 77 0.99 1.55 5.74
C LEU A 77 1.35 0.10 5.36
N VAL A 78 1.42 -0.20 4.07
CA VAL A 78 1.96 -1.46 3.53
C VAL A 78 3.17 -1.11 2.67
N TRP A 79 4.34 -1.61 3.03
CA TRP A 79 5.56 -1.36 2.26
C TRP A 79 5.60 -2.21 0.99
N ASN A 80 6.01 -1.62 -0.13
CA ASN A 80 6.29 -2.37 -1.35
C ASN A 80 7.74 -2.86 -1.31
N ARG A 81 7.97 -4.17 -1.27
CA ARG A 81 9.35 -4.71 -1.26
C ARG A 81 10.06 -4.48 -2.58
N ASP A 82 9.31 -4.48 -3.68
CA ASP A 82 9.88 -4.25 -5.00
C ASP A 82 10.40 -2.82 -5.20
N TRP A 83 10.10 -1.88 -4.28
CA TRP A 83 10.58 -0.49 -4.33
C TRP A 83 12.09 -0.38 -4.58
N GLU A 84 12.89 -1.30 -4.06
CA GLU A 84 14.34 -1.35 -4.28
C GLU A 84 14.74 -1.34 -5.77
N HIS A 85 13.92 -1.93 -6.65
CA HIS A 85 14.16 -1.99 -8.10
C HIS A 85 13.57 -0.81 -8.87
N TRP A 86 12.83 0.08 -8.19
CA TRP A 86 12.07 1.17 -8.80
C TRP A 86 12.46 2.55 -8.29
N GLN A 87 13.43 2.66 -7.37
CA GLN A 87 13.84 3.94 -6.77
C GLN A 87 14.16 5.00 -7.82
N ASP A 88 14.94 4.66 -8.86
CA ASP A 88 15.31 5.59 -9.92
C ASP A 88 14.14 6.02 -10.82
N VAL A 89 13.11 5.18 -10.94
CA VAL A 89 11.99 5.36 -11.90
C VAL A 89 10.80 6.04 -11.22
N MET A 90 10.59 5.74 -9.95
CA MET A 90 9.46 6.17 -9.14
C MET A 90 9.90 7.13 -8.01
N ALA A 91 11.10 7.71 -8.11
CA ALA A 91 11.60 8.72 -7.18
C ALA A 91 10.57 9.87 -7.10
N PRO A 92 10.20 10.32 -5.88
CA PRO A 92 9.30 11.45 -5.74
C PRO A 92 9.96 12.79 -6.11
N GLU A 93 11.28 12.86 -5.96
CA GLU A 93 12.09 14.02 -6.30
C GLU A 93 12.64 13.90 -7.73
N ALA A 94 12.70 15.04 -8.43
CA ALA A 94 13.29 15.09 -9.76
C ALA A 94 14.79 14.76 -9.72
N ASP A 95 15.28 14.00 -10.69
CA ASP A 95 16.71 13.78 -10.83
C ASP A 95 17.38 15.00 -11.50
N ALA A 96 18.49 15.46 -10.94
CA ALA A 96 19.21 16.62 -11.49
C ALA A 96 19.70 16.41 -12.94
N SER A 97 19.74 15.15 -13.41
CA SER A 97 20.15 14.76 -14.76
C SER A 97 19.01 14.60 -15.78
N GLY A 98 17.74 14.61 -15.37
CA GLY A 98 16.58 14.35 -16.26
C GLY A 98 16.56 12.96 -16.92
N ALA A 99 17.36 12.02 -16.42
CA ALA A 99 17.53 10.67 -16.94
C ALA A 99 16.43 9.71 -16.44
N GLY A 100 15.84 9.97 -15.27
CA GLY A 100 14.74 9.19 -14.71
C GLY A 100 13.47 9.22 -15.59
N GLU A 101 13.13 10.38 -16.15
CA GLU A 101 11.89 10.60 -16.92
C GLU A 101 11.71 9.70 -18.15
N ARG A 102 12.81 9.19 -18.73
CA ARG A 102 12.77 8.35 -19.94
C ARG A 102 12.80 6.85 -19.64
N ARG A 103 13.09 6.46 -18.40
CA ARG A 103 13.31 5.07 -18.04
C ARG A 103 11.96 4.35 -17.88
N ARG A 104 11.79 3.22 -18.57
CA ARG A 104 10.55 2.40 -18.55
C ARG A 104 9.27 3.14 -19.00
N GLN A 105 9.40 4.16 -19.86
CA GLN A 105 8.26 4.82 -20.47
C GLN A 105 7.40 3.82 -21.28
N VAL A 106 6.09 3.83 -21.04
CA VAL A 106 5.12 3.00 -21.78
C VAL A 106 4.46 3.86 -22.86
N THR A 107 4.78 3.60 -24.13
CA THR A 107 4.23 4.33 -25.28
C THR A 107 3.14 3.55 -26.03
N ARG A 108 2.97 2.27 -25.71
CA ARG A 108 1.99 1.38 -26.34
C ARG A 108 0.94 0.97 -25.29
N PRO A 109 -0.30 1.47 -25.38
CA PRO A 109 -1.34 1.09 -24.43
C PRO A 109 -1.67 -0.41 -24.58
N ARG A 110 -2.02 -1.05 -23.46
CA ARG A 110 -2.39 -2.47 -23.45
C ARG A 110 -3.92 -2.58 -23.49
N PRO A 111 -4.52 -3.25 -24.49
CA PRO A 111 -5.97 -3.46 -24.53
C PRO A 111 -6.50 -4.08 -23.23
N GLY A 112 -7.59 -3.53 -22.70
CA GLY A 112 -8.18 -3.97 -21.42
C GLY A 112 -7.53 -3.37 -20.17
N HIS A 113 -6.56 -2.47 -20.31
CA HIS A 113 -5.96 -1.71 -19.21
C HIS A 113 -6.25 -0.21 -19.34
N ALA A 114 -6.29 0.47 -18.19
CA ALA A 114 -6.27 1.93 -18.12
C ALA A 114 -4.89 2.50 -18.49
#